data_AF-A0A9Y2E644-F1
#
_entry.id   AF-A0A9Y2E644-F1
#
_cell.length_a   1.000
_cell.length_b   1.000
_cell.length_c   1.000
_cell.angle_alpha   90.00
_cell.angle_beta   90.00
_cell.angle_gamma   90.00
#
_symmetry.space_group_name_H-M   'P 1'
#
loop_
_entity.id
_entity.type
_entity.pdbx_description
1 polymer ?
#
loop_
_entity_poly.entity_id
_entity_poly.type
_entity_poly.pdbx_seq_one_letter_code
_entity_poly.pdbx_strand_id
1 'polypeptide(L)'
;MTPLALFAVLVAITVIVGLTAFVYWDAQRLGLGRPAFWATLAGGTCAVALVTALAVPTVPRPGLLVVALAGPAVYLFERDDAKHGDEPADPHTLPTSSSSRSSSNSDSDSSEDDSAGPRTLPGTGDDTDEEDVSR
;
A
#
# COMPACT_ATOMS: atom_id res chain seq x y z
N MET A 1 -27.84 32.33 -0.92
CA MET A 1 -26.82 31.47 -1.57
C MET A 1 -27.31 31.16 -2.98
N THR A 2 -26.44 31.24 -3.99
CA THR A 2 -26.82 30.89 -5.36
C THR A 2 -27.00 29.38 -5.48
N PRO A 3 -27.81 28.88 -6.45
CA PRO A 3 -27.98 27.43 -6.65
C PRO A 3 -26.64 26.71 -6.90
N LEU A 4 -25.71 27.39 -7.57
CA LEU A 4 -24.32 26.92 -7.75
C LEU A 4 -23.61 26.67 -6.41
N ALA A 5 -23.76 27.58 -5.44
CA ALA A 5 -23.12 27.44 -4.14
C ALA A 5 -23.70 26.27 -3.34
N LEU A 6 -25.01 26.05 -3.41
CA LEU A 6 -25.64 24.88 -2.79
C LEU A 6 -25.16 23.57 -3.43
N PHE A 7 -25.10 23.53 -4.76
CA PHE A 7 -24.56 22.37 -5.47
C PHE A 7 -23.10 22.09 -5.08
N ALA A 8 -22.25 23.11 -5.01
CA ALA A 8 -20.86 22.97 -4.60
C ALA A 8 -20.73 22.43 -3.15
N VAL A 9 -21.58 22.89 -2.23
CA VAL A 9 -21.61 22.38 -0.84
C VAL A 9 -22.03 20.91 -0.81
N LEU A 10 -23.05 20.52 -1.57
CA LEU A 10 -23.48 19.12 -1.64
C LEU A 10 -22.37 18.22 -2.17
N VAL A 11 -21.71 18.63 -3.26
CA VAL A 11 -20.57 17.90 -3.82
C VAL A 11 -19.45 17.79 -2.78
N ALA A 12 -19.11 18.87 -2.08
CA ALA A 12 -18.09 18.84 -1.04
C ALA A 12 -18.45 17.85 0.09
N ILE A 13 -19.69 17.84 0.56
CA ILE A 13 -20.16 16.89 1.57
C ILE A 13 -20.05 15.46 1.06
N THR A 14 -20.49 15.18 -0.18
CA THR A 14 -20.37 13.85 -0.78
C THR A 14 -18.92 13.39 -0.88
N VAL A 15 -18.00 14.28 -1.27
CA VAL A 15 -16.57 13.99 -1.32
C VAL A 15 -16.02 13.68 0.07
N ILE A 16 -16.39 14.45 1.10
CA ILE A 16 -15.93 14.23 2.47
C ILE A 16 -16.42 12.88 2.99
N VAL A 17 -17.70 12.54 2.78
CA VAL A 17 -18.27 11.25 3.20
C VAL A 17 -17.59 10.11 2.44
N GLY A 18 -17.41 10.24 1.13
CA GLY A 18 -16.73 9.26 0.30
C GLY A 18 -15.28 9.03 0.73
N LEU A 19 -14.53 10.11 1.00
CA LEU A 19 -13.16 10.04 1.51
C LEU A 19 -13.10 9.36 2.88
N THR A 20 -14.01 9.71 3.78
CA THR A 20 -14.08 9.11 5.13
C THR A 20 -14.33 7.61 5.04
N ALA A 21 -15.30 7.20 4.23
CA ALA A 21 -15.62 5.78 4.01
C ALA A 21 -14.46 5.03 3.33
N PHE A 22 -13.82 5.66 2.34
CA PHE A 22 -12.65 5.10 1.66
C PHE A 22 -11.48 4.89 2.61
N VAL A 23 -11.12 5.88 3.42
CA VAL A 23 -10.04 5.78 4.40
C VAL A 23 -10.33 4.71 5.44
N TYR A 24 -11.57 4.63 5.94
CA TYR A 24 -11.96 3.57 6.88
C TYR A 24 -11.74 2.18 6.28
N TRP A 25 -12.20 1.97 5.04
CA TRP A 25 -12.08 0.70 4.34
C TRP A 25 -10.63 0.35 3.98
N ASP A 26 -9.85 1.32 3.50
CA ASP A 26 -8.43 1.14 3.15
C ASP A 26 -7.61 0.82 4.42
N ALA A 27 -7.87 1.51 5.54
CA ALA A 27 -7.23 1.23 6.82
C ALA A 27 -7.53 -0.17 7.35
N GLN A 28 -8.79 -0.63 7.21
CA GLN A 28 -9.16 -2.01 7.54
C GLN A 28 -8.41 -3.04 6.68
N ARG A 29 -8.27 -2.76 5.37
CA ARG A 29 -7.56 -3.66 4.44
C ARG A 29 -6.07 -3.76 4.71
N LEU A 30 -5.46 -2.67 5.17
CA LEU A 30 -4.03 -2.62 5.50
C LEU A 30 -3.73 -3.10 6.93
N GLY A 31 -4.75 -3.43 7.74
CA GLY A 31 -4.56 -3.86 9.12
C GLY A 31 -4.08 -2.74 10.06
N LEU A 32 -4.28 -1.47 9.67
CA LEU A 32 -3.90 -0.32 10.50
C LEU A 32 -4.65 -0.34 11.84
N GLY A 33 -3.96 0.02 12.91
CA GLY A 33 -4.59 0.24 14.21
C GLY A 33 -5.62 1.36 14.14
N ARG A 34 -6.83 1.11 14.66
CA ARG A 34 -7.91 2.12 14.84
C ARG A 34 -8.37 2.78 13.52
N PRO A 35 -8.97 2.04 12.57
CA PRO A 35 -9.41 2.58 11.28
C PRO A 35 -10.38 3.77 11.39
N ALA A 36 -11.23 3.78 12.42
CA ALA A 36 -12.13 4.90 12.70
C ALA A 36 -11.39 6.20 13.03
N PHE A 37 -10.26 6.13 13.72
CA PHE A 37 -9.45 7.32 14.03
C PHE A 37 -8.91 7.95 12.76
N TRP A 38 -8.34 7.15 11.86
CA TRP A 38 -7.81 7.63 10.58
C TRP A 38 -8.89 8.24 9.69
N ALA A 39 -10.03 7.56 9.57
CA ALA A 39 -11.17 8.05 8.81
C ALA A 39 -11.71 9.38 9.35
N THR A 40 -11.86 9.50 10.67
CA THR A 40 -12.34 10.73 11.32
C THR A 40 -11.33 11.87 11.24
N LEU A 41 -10.03 11.59 11.31
CA LEU A 41 -8.99 12.60 11.12
C LEU A 41 -9.02 13.16 9.68
N ALA A 42 -9.04 12.28 8.67
CA ALA A 42 -9.09 12.67 7.27
C ALA A 42 -10.38 13.42 6.90
N GLY A 43 -11.54 12.85 7.25
CA GLY A 43 -12.83 13.48 7.01
C GLY A 43 -13.06 14.74 7.84
N GLY A 44 -12.64 14.73 9.10
CA GLY A 44 -12.84 15.82 10.05
C GLY A 44 -12.09 17.08 9.66
N THR A 45 -10.84 16.96 9.20
CA THR A 45 -10.06 18.12 8.72
C THR A 45 -10.68 18.77 7.48
N CYS A 46 -11.19 17.96 6.53
CA CYS A 46 -11.96 18.46 5.39
C CYS A 46 -13.29 19.12 5.82
N ALA A 47 -14.01 18.53 6.78
CA ALA A 47 -15.24 19.10 7.32
C ALA A 47 -15.00 20.44 8.02
N VAL A 48 -13.92 20.55 8.81
CA VAL A 48 -13.51 21.81 9.45
C VAL A 48 -13.18 22.87 8.40
N ALA A 49 -12.46 22.51 7.33
CA ALA A 49 -12.19 23.44 6.23
C ALA A 49 -13.49 23.92 5.55
N LEU A 50 -14.44 23.01 5.29
CA LEU A 50 -15.74 23.36 4.72
C LEU A 50 -16.54 24.29 5.62
N VAL A 51 -16.64 23.99 6.92
CA VAL A 51 -17.33 24.84 7.91
C VAL A 51 -16.67 26.22 7.97
N THR A 52 -15.34 26.27 7.98
CA THR A 52 -14.58 27.54 8.01
C THR A 52 -14.85 28.36 6.75
N ALA A 53 -14.87 27.73 5.58
CA ALA A 53 -15.18 28.40 4.31
C ALA A 53 -16.58 29.01 4.28
N LEU A 54 -17.55 28.38 4.96
CA LEU A 54 -18.93 28.86 5.05
C LEU A 54 -19.10 29.93 6.13
N ALA A 55 -18.40 29.80 7.26
CA ALA A 55 -18.52 30.72 8.39
C ALA A 55 -17.70 32.00 8.22
N VAL A 56 -16.56 31.93 7.50
CA VAL A 56 -15.62 33.04 7.33
C VAL A 56 -15.35 33.28 5.83
N PRO A 57 -16.15 34.12 5.17
CA PRO A 57 -16.03 34.35 3.71
C PRO A 57 -14.70 34.96 3.27
N THR A 58 -13.99 35.62 4.19
CA THR A 58 -12.72 36.30 3.95
C THR A 58 -11.50 35.43 4.19
N VAL A 59 -11.70 34.16 4.59
CA VAL A 59 -10.57 33.29 4.92
C VAL A 59 -9.70 33.04 3.67
N PRO A 60 -8.37 33.08 3.79
CA PRO A 60 -7.49 32.80 2.66
C PRO A 60 -7.65 31.36 2.15
N ARG A 61 -7.92 31.22 0.85
CA ARG A 61 -8.06 29.91 0.19
C ARG A 61 -6.86 28.97 0.40
N PRO A 62 -5.59 29.45 0.37
CA PRO A 62 -4.45 28.58 0.64
C PRO A 62 -4.51 27.93 2.04
N GLY A 63 -4.93 28.69 3.06
CA GLY A 63 -5.07 28.18 4.42
C GLY A 63 -6.13 27.07 4.52
N LEU A 64 -7.26 27.24 3.84
CA LEU A 64 -8.30 26.19 3.76
C LEU A 64 -7.78 24.90 3.14
N LEU A 65 -6.98 25.00 2.08
CA LEU A 65 -6.41 23.82 1.42
C LEU A 65 -5.47 23.08 2.36
N VAL A 66 -4.63 23.80 3.11
CA VAL A 66 -3.74 23.19 4.12
C VAL A 66 -4.57 22.45 5.18
N VAL A 67 -5.62 23.09 5.71
CA VAL A 67 -6.49 22.45 6.71
C VAL A 67 -7.17 21.22 6.11
N ALA A 68 -7.74 21.31 4.91
CA ALA A 68 -8.43 20.19 4.27
C ALA A 68 -7.49 19.01 3.98
N LEU A 69 -6.23 19.28 3.61
CA LEU A 69 -5.25 18.26 3.26
C LEU A 69 -4.49 17.69 4.47
N ALA A 70 -4.57 18.33 5.64
CA ALA A 70 -3.83 17.91 6.82
C ALA A 70 -4.12 16.44 7.21
N GLY A 71 -5.40 16.08 7.40
CA GLY A 71 -5.76 14.71 7.77
C GLY A 71 -5.45 13.68 6.68
N PRO A 72 -5.82 13.91 5.40
CA PRO A 72 -5.44 13.02 4.30
C PRO A 72 -3.93 12.83 4.15
N ALA A 73 -3.12 13.89 4.30
CA ALA A 73 -1.68 13.79 4.20
C ALA A 73 -1.08 12.92 5.31
N VAL A 74 -1.52 13.12 6.57
CA VAL A 74 -1.07 12.29 7.70
C VAL A 74 -1.48 10.82 7.48
N TYR A 75 -2.70 10.56 7.01
CA TYR A 75 -3.13 9.20 6.67
C TYR A 75 -2.27 8.55 5.58
N LEU A 76 -1.87 9.31 4.56
CA LEU A 76 -1.01 8.79 3.50
C LEU A 76 0.39 8.42 4.01
N PHE A 77 0.94 9.15 4.98
CA PHE A 77 2.20 8.79 5.61
C PHE A 77 2.09 7.50 6.42
N GLU A 78 1.05 7.36 7.24
CA GLU A 78 0.79 6.11 7.98
C GLU A 78 0.60 4.92 7.02
N ARG A 79 -0.15 5.15 5.94
CA ARG A 79 -0.40 4.14 4.91
C ARG A 79 0.88 3.71 4.19
N ASP A 80 1.81 4.64 3.99
CA ASP A 80 3.09 4.36 3.36
C ASP A 80 4.00 3.56 4.31
N ASP A 81 4.04 3.95 5.57
CA ASP A 81 4.75 3.23 6.63
C ASP A 81 4.23 1.79 6.79
N ALA A 82 2.91 1.59 6.80
CA ALA A 82 2.33 0.25 6.87
C ALA A 82 2.58 -0.63 5.63
N LYS A 83 3.04 -0.06 4.50
CA LYS A 83 3.38 -0.81 3.29
C LYS A 83 4.87 -1.10 3.16
N HIS A 84 5.72 -0.27 3.74
CA HIS A 84 7.17 -0.30 3.51
C HIS A 84 7.99 -0.35 4.81
N GLY A 85 7.38 -0.24 5.98
CA GLY A 85 8.05 -0.06 7.28
C GLY A 85 8.68 -1.32 7.87
N ASP A 86 8.40 -2.50 7.31
CA ASP A 86 9.06 -3.75 7.71
C ASP A 86 10.48 -3.91 7.10
N GLU A 87 10.81 -3.10 6.09
CA GLU A 87 12.15 -3.10 5.48
C GLU A 87 13.11 -2.33 6.42
N PRO A 88 14.14 -2.98 6.97
CA PRO A 88 15.14 -2.27 7.77
C PRO A 88 15.79 -1.20 6.88
N ALA A 89 15.80 0.04 7.35
CA ALA A 89 16.47 1.13 6.63
C ALA A 89 17.95 0.76 6.44
N ASP A 90 18.33 0.34 5.23
CA ASP A 90 19.72 0.00 4.90
C ASP A 90 20.43 1.27 4.40
N PRO A 91 21.26 1.92 5.24
CA PRO A 91 21.98 3.13 4.84
C PRO A 91 23.04 2.87 3.77
N HIS A 92 23.32 1.62 3.42
CA HIS A 92 24.29 1.22 2.40
C HIS A 92 23.67 0.90 1.04
N THR A 93 22.33 0.92 0.92
CA THR A 93 21.66 0.79 -0.37
C THR A 93 21.25 2.15 -0.90
N LEU A 94 21.88 2.56 -1.99
CA LEU A 94 21.36 3.65 -2.80
C LEU A 94 20.27 3.07 -3.72
N PRO A 95 19.19 3.81 -4.02
CA PRO A 95 18.20 3.37 -4.99
C PRO A 95 18.87 3.17 -6.35
N THR A 96 19.14 1.91 -6.71
CA THR A 96 19.68 1.57 -8.03
C THR A 96 18.56 1.79 -9.03
N SER A 97 18.62 2.90 -9.76
CA SER A 97 17.59 3.28 -10.71
C SER A 97 17.42 2.24 -11.82
N SER A 98 16.16 2.09 -12.22
CA SER A 98 15.62 1.46 -13.42
C SER A 98 15.58 -0.07 -13.44
N SER A 99 14.34 -0.55 -13.31
CA SER A 99 13.85 -1.79 -13.91
C SER A 99 14.31 -1.88 -15.36
N SER A 100 15.49 -2.44 -15.60
CA SER A 100 15.86 -3.05 -16.86
C SER A 100 14.78 -4.08 -17.14
N ARG A 101 13.93 -3.79 -18.14
CA ARG A 101 13.09 -4.81 -18.77
C ARG A 101 13.99 -6.00 -19.02
N SER A 102 13.71 -7.11 -18.35
CA SER A 102 14.36 -8.38 -18.59
C SER A 102 14.03 -8.76 -20.03
N SER A 103 14.90 -8.36 -20.95
CA SER A 103 14.91 -8.82 -22.32
C SER A 103 15.23 -10.30 -22.23
N SER A 104 14.20 -11.11 -22.48
CA SER A 104 14.25 -12.56 -22.66
C SER A 104 15.50 -12.98 -23.44
N ASN A 105 16.44 -13.63 -22.76
CA ASN A 105 17.54 -14.33 -23.42
C ASN A 105 16.97 -15.65 -23.95
N SER A 106 16.69 -15.71 -25.26
CA SER A 106 16.32 -16.94 -25.94
C SER A 106 17.59 -17.79 -26.12
N ASP A 107 17.87 -18.64 -25.15
CA ASP A 107 18.83 -19.73 -25.28
C ASP A 107 18.22 -20.79 -26.20
N SER A 108 18.52 -20.70 -27.49
CA SER A 108 18.31 -21.80 -28.43
C SER A 108 19.49 -22.76 -28.30
N ASP A 109 19.27 -23.75 -27.44
CA ASP A 109 20.09 -24.92 -27.19
C ASP A 109 20.19 -25.79 -28.45
N SER A 110 21.38 -25.85 -29.03
CA SER A 110 21.77 -26.77 -30.09
C SER A 110 22.32 -28.05 -29.46
N SER A 111 21.46 -29.05 -29.34
CA SER A 111 21.83 -30.41 -28.92
C SER A 111 21.95 -31.32 -30.14
N GLU A 112 23.16 -31.39 -30.69
CA GLU A 112 23.64 -32.47 -31.55
C GLU A 112 24.61 -33.36 -30.74
N ASP A 113 24.61 -34.65 -31.09
CA ASP A 113 25.65 -35.66 -30.85
C ASP A 113 25.49 -36.66 -29.68
N ASP A 114 24.75 -37.72 -29.99
CA ASP A 114 25.22 -39.11 -30.09
C ASP A 114 26.43 -39.53 -29.20
N SER A 115 26.16 -40.32 -28.15
CA SER A 115 27.06 -41.44 -27.82
C SER A 115 26.48 -42.44 -26.84
N ALA A 116 26.46 -43.68 -27.33
CA ALA A 116 26.10 -44.91 -26.65
C ALA A 116 26.95 -45.22 -25.42
N GLY A 117 26.32 -45.83 -24.41
CA GLY A 117 27.01 -46.54 -23.34
C GLY A 117 26.06 -47.19 -22.33
N PRO A 118 25.86 -48.52 -22.35
CA PRO A 118 25.01 -49.22 -21.40
C PRO A 118 25.81 -49.73 -20.20
N ARG A 119 25.24 -49.66 -18.98
CA ARG A 119 25.50 -50.58 -17.83
C ARG A 119 24.64 -50.26 -16.59
N THR A 120 23.60 -51.07 -16.37
CA THR A 120 23.36 -51.91 -15.16
C THR A 120 24.29 -51.68 -13.94
N LEU A 121 23.86 -51.56 -12.67
CA LEU A 121 22.91 -52.32 -11.82
C LEU A 121 22.68 -51.56 -10.46
N PRO A 122 21.76 -52.04 -9.59
CA PRO A 122 21.22 -51.38 -8.40
C PRO A 122 21.89 -51.79 -7.06
N GLY A 123 21.63 -51.01 -6.01
CA GLY A 123 21.79 -51.40 -4.60
C GLY A 123 20.88 -50.49 -3.75
N THR A 124 19.84 -51.00 -3.09
CA THR A 124 19.90 -51.64 -1.75
C THR A 124 20.49 -50.64 -0.76
N GLY A 125 19.68 -49.86 -0.04
CA GLY A 125 18.81 -50.32 1.05
C GLY A 125 19.39 -49.73 2.33
N ASP A 126 18.55 -49.27 3.25
CA ASP A 126 18.59 -49.63 4.67
C ASP A 126 17.72 -48.65 5.47
N ASP A 127 16.82 -49.25 6.22
CA ASP A 127 15.88 -48.66 7.14
C ASP A 127 16.60 -48.37 8.46
N THR A 128 16.34 -47.22 9.08
CA THR A 128 16.40 -47.15 10.55
C THR A 128 15.26 -46.26 11.03
N ASP A 129 14.21 -46.94 11.46
CA ASP A 129 13.23 -46.52 12.44
C ASP A 129 13.90 -46.17 13.80
N GLU A 130 13.10 -45.52 14.64
CA GLU A 130 13.22 -45.44 16.10
C GLU A 130 14.12 -44.33 16.70
N GLU A 131 13.49 -43.32 17.30
CA GLU A 131 13.36 -43.27 18.77
C GLU A 131 12.32 -42.22 19.19
N ASP A 132 11.22 -42.75 19.73
CA ASP A 132 10.28 -42.12 20.64
C ASP A 132 11.00 -41.82 21.97
N VAL A 133 11.20 -40.55 22.31
CA VAL A 133 11.52 -40.13 23.69
C VAL A 133 10.53 -39.08 24.13
N SER A 134 9.46 -39.59 24.71
CA SER A 134 8.57 -38.91 25.64
C SER A 134 9.34 -38.23 26.78
N ARG A 135 9.08 -36.94 27.02
CA ARG A 135 9.14 -36.30 28.35
C ARG A 135 8.31 -35.03 28.41
#